data_AF-Q47GT1-F1
#
_entry.id   AF-Q47GT1-F1
#
_cell.length_a   1.000
_cell.length_b   1.000
_cell.length_c   1.000
_cell.angle_alpha   90.00
_cell.angle_beta   90.00
_cell.angle_gamma   90.00
#
_symmetry.space_group_name_H-M   'P 1'
#
loop_
_entity.id
_entity.type
_entity.pdbx_description
1 polymer ?
#
loop_
_entity_poly.entity_id
_entity_poly.type
_entity_poly.pdbx_seq_one_letter_code
_entity_poly.pdbx_strand_id
1 'polypeptide(L)'
;MKLSYLLALLLPLCAIASEERTPYACDNGSRLDISFSVDADGRPQATLHFADEALTLPQVPSTSGTLYRSGNIRLHTKDDNAVIEDGKSNLRRCTRGTLPPATPQTVAQPTASSFIDITGSVTYLARIALPPGATLTIRIQDTARPGAPARTLVEQRYELNGAQVPIPFSATVDKALLGKKAHLAIAARIEDKGRLLFVNSQTYPTLHEGQALPVEIVLKSASRAKAR
;
A
#
# COMPACT_ATOMS: atom_id res chain seq x y z
N MET A 1 -28.00 43.73 -60.33
CA MET A 1 -28.63 42.47 -60.74
C MET A 1 -28.05 41.33 -59.90
N LYS A 2 -28.92 40.56 -59.22
CA LYS A 2 -28.80 39.14 -58.78
C LYS A 2 -27.50 38.74 -58.07
N LEU A 3 -27.48 38.59 -56.74
CA LEU A 3 -28.00 37.45 -55.96
C LEU A 3 -27.47 36.09 -56.44
N SER A 4 -26.54 35.50 -55.69
CA SER A 4 -26.48 34.05 -55.53
C SER A 4 -25.88 33.69 -54.18
N TYR A 5 -26.67 32.96 -53.39
CA TYR A 5 -26.35 32.36 -52.11
C TYR A 5 -25.18 31.37 -52.24
N LEU A 6 -24.21 31.43 -51.32
CA LEU A 6 -23.50 30.22 -50.90
C LEU A 6 -23.41 30.22 -49.37
N LEU A 7 -24.32 29.43 -48.81
CA LEU A 7 -24.39 29.02 -47.42
C LEU A 7 -23.19 28.10 -47.12
N ALA A 8 -22.06 28.66 -46.70
CA ALA A 8 -20.95 27.86 -46.18
C ALA A 8 -21.19 27.58 -44.70
N LEU A 9 -21.73 26.39 -44.41
CA LEU A 9 -21.69 25.77 -43.10
C LEU A 9 -20.23 25.69 -42.61
N LEU A 10 -19.81 26.66 -41.81
CA LEU A 10 -18.66 26.51 -40.93
C LEU A 10 -19.14 25.74 -39.69
N LEU A 11 -19.15 24.41 -39.84
CA LEU A 11 -19.21 23.50 -38.70
C LEU A 11 -18.04 23.85 -37.76
N PRO A 12 -18.29 24.11 -36.46
CA PRO A 12 -17.21 24.28 -35.51
C PRO A 12 -16.47 22.94 -35.49
N LEU A 13 -15.16 22.97 -35.76
CA LEU A 13 -14.29 21.90 -35.30
C LEU A 13 -14.41 21.92 -33.77
N CYS A 14 -15.31 21.12 -33.23
CA CYS A 14 -15.19 20.63 -31.87
C CYS A 14 -13.87 19.87 -31.84
N ALA A 15 -12.79 20.59 -31.52
CA ALA A 15 -11.58 19.98 -31.02
C ALA A 15 -12.01 19.18 -29.81
N ILE A 16 -12.18 17.88 -30.01
CA ILE A 16 -12.31 16.92 -28.93
C ILE A 16 -11.02 17.08 -28.14
N ALA A 17 -11.07 17.85 -27.05
CA ALA A 17 -10.07 17.82 -26.01
C ALA A 17 -10.15 16.40 -25.43
N SER A 18 -9.48 15.47 -26.11
CA SER A 18 -9.29 14.12 -25.61
C SER A 18 -8.41 14.30 -24.38
N GLU A 19 -9.05 14.43 -23.22
CA GLU A 19 -8.41 14.38 -21.92
C GLU A 19 -7.46 13.17 -21.97
N GLU A 20 -6.16 13.42 -22.06
CA GLU A 20 -5.16 12.41 -22.39
C GLU A 20 -5.06 11.46 -21.19
N ARG A 21 -5.95 10.47 -21.18
CA ARG A 21 -6.03 9.43 -20.18
C ARG A 21 -4.86 8.52 -20.39
N THR A 22 -3.89 8.67 -19.51
CA THR A 22 -2.74 7.81 -19.47
C THR A 22 -3.13 6.55 -18.71
N PRO A 23 -3.09 5.37 -19.35
CA PRO A 23 -3.40 4.12 -18.68
C PRO A 23 -2.24 3.70 -17.78
N TYR A 24 -2.58 3.13 -16.63
CA TYR A 24 -1.68 2.54 -15.66
C TYR A 24 -2.16 1.14 -15.25
N ALA A 25 -1.21 0.20 -15.17
CA ALA A 25 -1.43 -1.13 -14.60
C ALA A 25 -0.85 -1.18 -13.18
N CYS A 26 -1.66 -1.58 -12.20
CA CYS A 26 -1.26 -1.64 -10.79
C CYS A 26 -0.86 -3.06 -10.35
N ASP A 27 -0.04 -3.13 -9.31
CA ASP A 27 0.47 -4.36 -8.69
C ASP A 27 -0.61 -5.33 -8.18
N ASN A 28 -1.76 -4.80 -7.79
CA ASN A 28 -2.93 -5.59 -7.39
C ASN A 28 -3.77 -6.11 -8.60
N GLY A 29 -3.28 -5.96 -9.83
CA GLY A 29 -3.97 -6.36 -11.05
C GLY A 29 -5.07 -5.39 -11.51
N SER A 30 -5.33 -4.30 -10.78
CA SER A 30 -6.28 -3.27 -11.20
C SER A 30 -5.69 -2.38 -12.29
N ARG A 31 -6.59 -1.80 -13.11
CA ARG A 31 -6.25 -0.75 -14.07
C ARG A 31 -6.75 0.59 -13.56
N LEU A 32 -6.00 1.62 -13.91
CA LEU A 32 -6.30 3.00 -13.56
C LEU A 32 -5.91 3.89 -14.72
N ASP A 33 -6.77 4.80 -15.09
CA ASP A 33 -6.41 5.86 -16.03
C ASP A 33 -6.17 7.16 -15.27
N ILE A 34 -5.09 7.87 -15.57
CA ILE A 34 -4.74 9.15 -14.96
C ILE A 34 -4.67 10.22 -16.04
N SER A 35 -5.33 11.34 -15.82
CA SER A 35 -5.26 12.52 -16.67
C SER A 35 -4.65 13.68 -15.90
N PHE A 36 -3.59 14.28 -16.45
CA PHE A 36 -2.97 15.47 -15.88
C PHE A 36 -3.50 16.70 -16.59
N SER A 37 -3.95 17.69 -15.83
CA SER A 37 -4.48 18.95 -16.36
C SER A 37 -4.08 20.12 -15.48
N VAL A 38 -4.46 21.33 -15.89
CA VAL A 38 -4.35 22.54 -15.07
C VAL A 38 -5.76 23.03 -14.75
N ASP A 39 -5.96 23.55 -13.54
CA ASP A 39 -7.22 24.19 -13.17
C ASP A 39 -7.35 25.59 -13.80
N ALA A 40 -8.49 26.27 -13.56
CA ALA A 40 -8.75 27.61 -14.08
C ALA A 40 -7.75 28.67 -13.57
N ASP A 41 -7.12 28.40 -12.42
CA ASP A 41 -6.09 29.24 -11.81
C ASP A 41 -4.67 28.90 -12.31
N GLY A 42 -4.55 27.95 -13.27
CA GLY A 42 -3.29 27.50 -13.83
C GLY A 42 -2.51 26.54 -12.92
N ARG A 43 -3.14 25.97 -11.88
CA ARG A 43 -2.49 25.03 -10.96
C ARG A 43 -2.58 23.62 -11.51
N PRO A 44 -1.47 22.85 -11.49
CA PRO A 44 -1.50 21.47 -11.96
C PRO A 44 -2.37 20.60 -11.05
N GLN A 45 -3.12 19.70 -11.66
CA GLN A 45 -3.99 18.73 -11.02
C GLN A 45 -3.95 17.40 -11.77
N ALA A 46 -4.25 16.31 -11.06
CA ALA A 46 -4.35 14.98 -11.62
C ALA A 46 -5.75 14.41 -11.36
N THR A 47 -6.41 13.93 -12.40
CA THR A 47 -7.68 13.23 -12.31
C THR A 47 -7.44 11.72 -12.39
N LEU A 48 -7.79 11.01 -11.32
CA LEU A 48 -7.78 9.55 -11.27
C LEU A 48 -9.13 9.04 -11.75
N HIS A 49 -9.14 8.27 -12.84
CA HIS A 49 -10.33 7.64 -13.39
C HIS A 49 -10.36 6.16 -12.99
N PHE A 50 -11.16 5.86 -11.97
CA PHE A 50 -11.47 4.48 -11.56
C PHE A 50 -12.68 3.96 -12.36
N ALA A 51 -12.99 2.67 -12.24
CA ALA A 51 -14.07 2.01 -12.98
C ALA A 51 -15.44 2.71 -12.84
N ASP A 52 -15.74 3.23 -11.64
CA ASP A 52 -17.05 3.82 -11.31
C ASP A 52 -16.97 5.28 -10.81
N GLU A 53 -15.77 5.82 -10.61
CA GLU A 53 -15.58 7.15 -10.00
C GLU A 53 -14.36 7.87 -10.59
N ALA A 54 -14.44 9.19 -10.74
CA ALA A 54 -13.30 10.03 -11.09
C ALA A 54 -13.00 11.02 -9.95
N LEU A 55 -11.75 11.03 -9.48
CA LEU A 55 -11.31 11.92 -8.41
C LEU A 55 -10.24 12.89 -8.90
N THR A 56 -10.47 14.17 -8.69
CA THR A 56 -9.49 15.22 -9.01
C THR A 56 -8.64 15.56 -7.80
N LEU A 57 -7.32 15.57 -7.98
CA LEU A 57 -6.33 15.86 -6.96
C LEU A 57 -5.48 17.05 -7.37
N PRO A 58 -5.51 18.17 -6.61
CA PRO A 58 -4.58 19.27 -6.86
C PRO A 58 -3.14 18.86 -6.52
N GLN A 59 -2.17 19.40 -7.24
CA GLN A 59 -0.76 19.23 -6.92
C GLN A 59 -0.42 19.97 -5.63
N VAL A 60 0.35 19.34 -4.76
CA VAL A 60 0.87 19.93 -3.54
C VAL A 60 2.41 19.94 -3.58
N PRO A 61 3.06 20.84 -2.82
CA PRO A 61 4.51 20.88 -2.75
C PRO A 61 5.10 19.56 -2.22
N SER A 62 6.13 19.03 -2.89
CA SER A 62 6.85 17.81 -2.50
C SER A 62 8.35 17.98 -2.70
N THR A 63 9.13 17.40 -1.80
CA THR A 63 10.61 17.38 -1.87
C THR A 63 11.16 16.28 -2.78
N SER A 64 10.33 15.31 -3.19
CA SER A 64 10.71 14.26 -4.14
C SER A 64 9.53 13.83 -5.02
N GLY A 65 9.70 13.94 -6.33
CA GLY A 65 8.66 13.65 -7.32
C GLY A 65 7.49 14.64 -7.26
N THR A 66 6.43 14.34 -8.00
CA THR A 66 5.22 15.15 -8.02
C THR A 66 4.19 14.52 -7.09
N LEU A 67 3.62 15.31 -6.18
CA LEU A 67 2.57 14.85 -5.27
C LEU A 67 1.26 15.57 -5.58
N TYR A 68 0.19 14.79 -5.74
CA TYR A 68 -1.17 15.28 -5.83
C TYR A 68 -1.96 14.75 -4.63
N ARG A 69 -2.76 15.59 -4.00
CA ARG A 69 -3.48 15.22 -2.79
C ARG A 69 -4.85 15.87 -2.72
N SER A 70 -5.86 15.06 -2.42
CA SER A 70 -7.21 15.51 -2.07
C SER A 70 -7.71 14.73 -0.87
N GLY A 71 -7.98 15.42 0.24
CA GLY A 71 -8.35 14.79 1.51
C GLY A 71 -7.29 13.77 2.00
N ASN A 72 -7.70 12.51 2.06
CA ASN A 72 -6.91 11.35 2.48
C ASN A 72 -6.28 10.56 1.32
N ILE A 73 -6.59 10.90 0.07
CA ILE A 73 -6.04 10.22 -1.11
C ILE A 73 -4.81 10.97 -1.58
N ARG A 74 -3.73 10.23 -1.88
CA ARG A 74 -2.46 10.77 -2.37
C ARG A 74 -2.00 10.02 -3.60
N LEU A 75 -1.54 10.77 -4.59
CA LEU A 75 -0.88 10.26 -5.78
C LEU A 75 0.51 10.84 -5.82
N HIS A 76 1.53 9.99 -5.70
CA HIS A 76 2.91 10.33 -6.00
C HIS A 76 3.26 9.83 -7.39
N THR A 77 3.70 10.71 -8.28
CA THR A 77 4.21 10.33 -9.60
C THR A 77 5.69 10.64 -9.74
N LYS A 78 6.40 9.71 -10.37
CA LYS A 78 7.80 9.83 -10.74
C LYS A 78 8.04 9.04 -12.03
N ASP A 79 8.35 9.76 -13.10
CA ASP A 79 8.51 9.21 -14.45
C ASP A 79 7.25 8.41 -14.85
N ASP A 80 7.41 7.15 -15.30
CA ASP A 80 6.29 6.27 -15.66
C ASP A 80 5.64 5.56 -14.46
N ASN A 81 6.09 5.83 -13.23
CA ASN A 81 5.57 5.19 -12.01
C ASN A 81 4.63 6.12 -11.26
N ALA A 82 3.51 5.57 -10.82
CA ALA A 82 2.53 6.20 -9.95
C ALA A 82 2.36 5.35 -8.68
N VAL A 83 2.35 5.99 -7.52
CA VAL A 83 2.06 5.36 -6.24
C VAL A 83 0.83 6.03 -5.66
N ILE A 84 -0.20 5.25 -5.38
CA ILE A 84 -1.49 5.75 -4.93
C ILE A 84 -1.76 5.21 -3.54
N GLU A 85 -1.91 6.13 -2.60
CA GLU A 85 -2.40 5.87 -1.26
C GLU A 85 -3.87 6.26 -1.24
N ASP A 86 -4.75 5.28 -1.04
CA ASP A 86 -6.18 5.58 -0.85
C ASP A 86 -6.47 6.03 0.58
N GLY A 87 -7.71 6.50 0.78
CA GLY A 87 -8.16 7.02 2.06
C GLY A 87 -8.18 6.05 3.24
N LYS A 88 -7.87 4.77 3.00
CA LYS A 88 -7.73 3.69 3.99
C LYS A 88 -6.26 3.25 4.14
N SER A 89 -5.31 4.03 3.65
CA SER A 89 -3.87 3.73 3.61
C SER A 89 -3.49 2.48 2.82
N ASN A 90 -4.33 2.00 1.89
CA ASN A 90 -3.82 0.99 0.95
C ASN A 90 -2.99 1.68 -0.12
N LEU A 91 -1.76 1.21 -0.27
CA LEU A 91 -0.81 1.68 -1.26
C LEU A 91 -0.88 0.77 -2.50
N ARG A 92 -0.96 1.36 -3.68
CA ARG A 92 -0.88 0.67 -4.97
C ARG A 92 0.25 1.26 -5.79
N ARG A 93 1.06 0.39 -6.38
CA ARG A 93 2.12 0.79 -7.31
C ARG A 93 1.64 0.52 -8.72
N CYS A 94 1.55 1.57 -9.51
CA CYS A 94 1.05 1.52 -10.87
C CYS A 94 2.12 2.00 -11.84
N THR A 95 2.24 1.35 -12.98
CA THR A 95 3.18 1.70 -14.05
C THR A 95 2.41 2.06 -15.31
N ARG A 96 2.86 3.11 -16.02
CA ARG A 96 2.26 3.58 -17.27
C ARG A 96 2.20 2.46 -18.30
N GLY A 97 1.01 2.15 -18.82
CA GLY A 97 0.76 1.10 -19.80
C GLY A 97 -0.60 0.41 -19.64
N THR A 98 -1.07 -0.23 -20.72
CA THR A 98 -2.34 -0.98 -20.78
C THR A 98 -2.19 -2.48 -20.53
N LEU A 99 -0.95 -2.98 -20.61
CA LEU A 99 -0.55 -4.35 -20.35
C LEU A 99 0.12 -4.39 -18.96
N PRO A 100 -0.23 -5.34 -18.07
CA PRO A 100 0.66 -5.69 -16.96
C PRO A 100 2.04 -5.93 -17.56
N PRO A 101 3.14 -5.43 -16.97
CA PRO A 101 4.46 -5.60 -17.56
C PRO A 101 4.73 -7.09 -17.78
N ALA A 102 4.65 -7.53 -19.03
CA ALA A 102 5.26 -8.78 -19.45
C ALA A 102 6.76 -8.54 -19.29
N THR A 103 7.35 -9.12 -18.24
CA THR A 103 8.75 -8.92 -17.86
C THR A 103 9.69 -9.20 -19.04
N PRO A 104 10.53 -8.22 -19.41
CA PRO A 104 11.93 -8.49 -19.64
C PRO A 104 12.70 -8.06 -18.39
N GLN A 105 13.24 -9.05 -17.70
CA GLN A 105 14.31 -8.87 -16.73
C GLN A 105 15.51 -8.27 -17.48
N THR A 106 15.66 -6.94 -17.43
CA THR A 106 16.94 -6.28 -17.71
C THR A 106 17.30 -5.48 -16.48
N VAL A 107 18.53 -5.74 -16.03
CA VAL A 107 19.13 -5.28 -14.79
C VAL A 107 19.18 -3.75 -14.75
N ALA A 108 18.13 -3.13 -14.22
CA ALA A 108 18.21 -1.80 -13.64
C ALA A 108 18.27 -2.00 -12.13
N GLN A 109 19.43 -1.72 -11.53
CA GLN A 109 19.58 -1.71 -10.08
C GLN A 109 18.44 -0.91 -9.46
N PRO A 110 17.65 -1.49 -8.54
CA PRO A 110 16.75 -0.67 -7.76
C PRO A 110 17.66 0.30 -7.01
N THR A 111 17.47 1.61 -7.22
CA THR A 111 17.82 2.53 -6.14
C THR A 111 16.86 2.14 -5.04
N ALA A 112 17.34 1.23 -4.19
CA ALA A 112 16.54 0.58 -3.18
C ALA A 112 15.87 1.69 -2.38
N SER A 113 14.55 1.79 -2.46
CA SER A 113 13.83 2.08 -1.24
C SER A 113 14.34 1.03 -0.26
N SER A 114 15.19 1.48 0.67
CA SER A 114 15.88 0.68 1.67
C SER A 114 14.90 0.11 2.68
N PHE A 115 13.61 0.02 2.35
CA PHE A 115 12.54 -0.35 3.25
C PHE A 115 11.63 -1.38 2.56
N ILE A 116 11.13 -2.34 3.34
CA ILE A 116 10.13 -3.33 2.99
C ILE A 116 8.94 -3.11 3.92
N ASP A 117 7.76 -2.91 3.35
CA ASP A 117 6.53 -2.86 4.13
C ASP A 117 5.94 -4.26 4.25
N ILE A 118 5.69 -4.67 5.49
CA ILE A 118 5.06 -5.94 5.84
C ILE A 118 3.69 -5.61 6.39
N THR A 119 2.65 -6.06 5.68
CA THR A 119 1.25 -5.81 6.03
C THR A 119 0.55 -7.11 6.37
N GLY A 120 -0.50 -7.01 7.17
CA GLY A 120 -1.27 -8.17 7.56
C GLY A 120 -2.43 -7.86 8.48
N SER A 121 -3.05 -8.92 8.98
CA SER A 121 -4.12 -8.84 9.96
C SER A 121 -3.90 -9.84 11.08
N VAL A 122 -4.38 -9.48 12.27
CA VAL A 122 -4.33 -10.31 13.47
C VAL A 122 -5.75 -10.71 13.85
N THR A 123 -6.00 -12.01 13.95
CA THR A 123 -7.25 -12.59 14.41
C THR A 123 -7.01 -13.49 15.62
N TYR A 124 -8.05 -13.79 16.39
CA TYR A 124 -8.01 -14.81 17.44
C TYR A 124 -9.34 -15.56 17.48
N LEU A 125 -9.30 -16.86 17.79
CA LEU A 125 -10.48 -17.75 17.67
C LEU A 125 -11.37 -17.79 18.91
N ALA A 126 -10.94 -17.18 20.02
CA ALA A 126 -11.73 -17.15 21.25
C ALA A 126 -12.93 -16.18 21.10
N ARG A 127 -14.13 -16.61 21.51
CA ARG A 127 -15.32 -15.76 21.53
C ARG A 127 -15.37 -14.90 22.79
N ILE A 128 -14.32 -14.13 23.04
CA ILE A 128 -14.24 -13.21 24.18
C ILE A 128 -13.95 -11.79 23.69
N ALA A 129 -14.54 -10.81 24.36
CA ALA A 129 -14.20 -9.40 24.14
C ALA A 129 -12.80 -9.11 24.69
N LEU A 130 -12.03 -8.30 23.96
CA LEU A 130 -10.77 -7.80 24.47
C LEU A 130 -11.03 -6.79 25.60
N PRO A 131 -10.27 -6.84 26.71
CA PRO A 131 -10.29 -5.78 27.71
C PRO A 131 -9.96 -4.43 27.07
N PRO A 132 -10.50 -3.31 27.59
CA PRO A 132 -10.21 -1.98 27.06
C PRO A 132 -8.72 -1.62 27.19
N GLY A 133 -8.01 -2.18 28.19
CA GLY A 133 -6.57 -1.99 28.38
C GLY A 133 -5.66 -2.95 27.59
N ALA A 134 -6.22 -3.73 26.66
CA ALA A 134 -5.44 -4.68 25.88
C ALA A 134 -4.52 -3.97 24.88
N THR A 135 -3.27 -4.39 24.83
CA THR A 135 -2.24 -3.90 23.91
C THR A 135 -1.77 -5.04 23.02
N LEU A 136 -1.83 -4.86 21.71
CA LEU A 136 -1.23 -5.74 20.72
C LEU A 136 0.22 -5.30 20.48
N THR A 137 1.16 -6.19 20.74
CA THR A 137 2.57 -6.00 20.37
C THR A 137 2.92 -6.90 19.20
N ILE A 138 3.37 -6.31 18.11
CA ILE A 138 3.85 -7.00 16.91
C ILE A 138 5.34 -6.79 16.80
N ARG A 139 6.07 -7.89 16.61
CA ARG A 139 7.52 -7.89 16.41
C ARG A 139 7.84 -8.60 15.11
N ILE A 140 8.64 -7.95 14.27
CA ILE A 140 9.23 -8.57 13.09
C ILE A 140 10.65 -8.94 13.44
N GLN A 141 10.99 -10.21 13.29
CA GLN A 141 12.25 -10.75 13.73
C GLN A 141 12.95 -11.48 12.59
N ASP A 142 14.28 -11.34 12.52
CA ASP A 142 15.13 -12.14 11.66
C ASP A 142 15.56 -13.42 12.38
N THR A 143 15.12 -14.56 11.87
CA THR A 143 15.42 -15.92 12.32
C THR A 143 16.39 -16.66 11.39
N ALA A 144 17.11 -15.95 10.51
CA ALA A 144 18.03 -16.55 9.55
C ALA A 144 19.19 -17.33 10.17
N ARG A 145 19.51 -17.06 11.43
CA ARG A 145 20.62 -17.68 12.14
C ARG A 145 20.10 -18.86 12.99
N PRO A 146 20.21 -20.11 12.53
CA PRO A 146 19.79 -21.27 13.31
C PRO A 146 20.59 -21.35 14.62
N GLY A 147 19.90 -21.52 15.75
CA GLY A 147 20.51 -21.61 17.08
C GLY A 147 20.87 -20.27 17.73
N ALA A 148 20.64 -19.13 17.05
CA ALA A 148 20.82 -17.80 17.63
C ALA A 148 19.45 -17.18 18.03
N PRO A 149 19.41 -16.29 19.03
CA PRO A 149 18.18 -15.57 19.36
C PRO A 149 17.70 -14.74 18.17
N ALA A 150 16.39 -14.75 17.92
CA ALA A 150 15.76 -14.00 16.83
C ALA A 150 16.02 -12.50 17.02
N ARG A 151 16.57 -11.85 15.99
CA ARG A 151 16.87 -10.41 16.05
C ARG A 151 15.61 -9.63 15.73
N THR A 152 15.07 -8.88 16.69
CA THR A 152 13.96 -7.96 16.43
C THR A 152 14.43 -6.82 15.53
N LEU A 153 13.76 -6.66 14.39
CA LEU A 153 14.00 -5.60 13.41
C LEU A 153 13.03 -4.43 13.63
N VAL A 154 11.77 -4.75 13.92
CA VAL A 154 10.71 -3.78 14.16
C VAL A 154 9.86 -4.28 15.33
N GLU A 155 9.46 -3.36 16.20
CA GLU A 155 8.48 -3.60 17.26
C GLU A 155 7.43 -2.50 17.22
N GLN A 156 6.16 -2.88 17.17
CA GLN A 156 5.04 -1.96 17.18
C GLN A 156 4.08 -2.35 18.29
N ARG A 157 3.54 -1.34 18.97
CA ARG A 157 2.52 -1.48 20.01
C ARG A 157 1.26 -0.74 19.57
N TYR A 158 0.14 -1.43 19.66
CA TYR A 158 -1.18 -0.93 19.32
C TYR A 158 -2.08 -1.06 20.54
N GLU A 159 -2.58 0.05 21.05
CA GLU A 159 -3.63 0.05 22.07
C GLU A 159 -4.93 -0.37 21.39
N LEU A 160 -5.51 -1.49 21.84
CA LEU A 160 -6.67 -2.08 21.18
C LEU A 160 -7.95 -1.36 21.57
N ASN A 161 -8.08 -0.84 22.79
CA ASN A 161 -9.24 -0.04 23.22
C ASN A 161 -10.61 -0.66 22.85
N GLY A 162 -10.71 -1.99 22.87
CA GLY A 162 -11.91 -2.74 22.46
C GLY A 162 -12.05 -3.03 20.96
N ALA A 163 -10.98 -2.85 20.16
CA ALA A 163 -10.95 -3.16 18.74
C ALA A 163 -11.39 -4.60 18.46
N GLN A 164 -12.20 -4.76 17.41
CA GLN A 164 -12.67 -6.06 16.97
C GLN A 164 -11.70 -6.65 15.94
N VAL A 165 -11.51 -7.97 16.01
CA VAL A 165 -10.76 -8.71 14.99
C VAL A 165 -11.55 -8.79 13.68
N PRO A 166 -10.90 -8.81 12.51
CA PRO A 166 -9.44 -8.77 12.30
C PRO A 166 -8.82 -7.39 12.54
N ILE A 167 -7.71 -7.33 13.28
CA ILE A 167 -6.97 -6.08 13.55
C ILE A 167 -5.87 -5.92 12.49
N PRO A 168 -5.92 -4.91 11.60
CA PRO A 168 -4.88 -4.71 10.60
C PRO A 168 -3.60 -4.17 11.21
N PHE A 169 -2.45 -4.50 10.60
CA PHE A 169 -1.16 -3.92 10.95
C PHE A 169 -0.30 -3.68 9.70
N SER A 170 0.62 -2.73 9.82
CA SER A 170 1.66 -2.45 8.82
C SER A 170 2.97 -2.11 9.51
N ALA A 171 4.07 -2.69 9.03
CA ALA A 171 5.38 -2.53 9.64
C ALA A 171 6.45 -2.38 8.55
N THR A 172 7.20 -1.28 8.62
CA THR A 172 8.27 -0.97 7.67
C THR A 172 9.62 -1.43 8.21
N VAL A 173 10.29 -2.32 7.48
CA VAL A 173 11.60 -2.91 7.82
C VAL A 173 12.68 -2.37 6.90
N ASP A 174 13.80 -1.92 7.46
CA ASP A 174 14.96 -1.50 6.66
C ASP A 174 15.71 -2.71 6.05
N LYS A 175 15.85 -2.73 4.72
CA LYS A 175 16.60 -3.73 3.94
C LYS A 175 18.09 -3.77 4.32
N ALA A 176 18.67 -2.66 4.75
CA ALA A 176 20.06 -2.64 5.24
C ALA A 176 20.24 -3.44 6.54
N LEU A 177 19.16 -3.63 7.32
CA LEU A 177 19.16 -4.48 8.51
C LEU A 177 18.98 -5.97 8.16
N LEU A 178 18.53 -6.28 6.95
CA LEU A 178 18.33 -7.64 6.45
C LEU A 178 19.65 -8.22 5.93
N GLY A 179 20.02 -9.40 6.43
CA GLY A 179 21.13 -10.16 5.85
C GLY A 179 20.79 -10.71 4.46
N LYS A 180 21.82 -11.12 3.70
CA LYS A 180 21.68 -11.72 2.35
C LYS A 180 20.76 -12.97 2.30
N LYS A 181 20.47 -13.57 3.45
CA LYS A 181 19.54 -14.71 3.64
C LYS A 181 18.59 -14.47 4.82
N ALA A 182 18.03 -13.25 4.93
CA ALA A 182 17.13 -12.93 6.03
C ALA A 182 15.87 -13.81 5.99
N HIS A 183 15.52 -14.40 7.12
CA HIS A 183 14.28 -15.17 7.29
C HIS A 183 13.42 -14.39 8.27
N LEU A 184 12.35 -13.77 7.79
CA LEU A 184 11.52 -12.94 8.63
C LEU A 184 10.34 -13.72 9.21
N ALA A 185 10.22 -13.65 10.53
CA ALA A 185 9.12 -14.20 11.30
C ALA A 185 8.39 -13.08 12.04
N ILE A 186 7.06 -13.17 12.12
CA ILE A 186 6.26 -12.28 12.97
C ILE A 186 5.98 -12.96 14.30
N ALA A 187 6.20 -12.23 15.38
CA ALA A 187 5.70 -12.54 16.72
C ALA A 187 4.65 -11.50 17.11
N ALA A 188 3.41 -11.94 17.26
CA ALA A 188 2.29 -11.11 17.67
C ALA A 188 1.75 -11.60 19.02
N ARG A 189 1.52 -10.68 19.94
CA ARG A 189 0.96 -10.97 21.27
C ARG A 189 -0.01 -9.90 21.72
N ILE A 190 -1.00 -10.28 22.50
CA ILE A 190 -1.92 -9.36 23.16
C ILE A 190 -1.72 -9.49 24.66
N GLU A 191 -1.48 -8.36 25.32
CA GLU A 191 -1.24 -8.24 26.76
C GLU A 191 -2.26 -7.27 27.37
N ASP A 192 -2.72 -7.53 28.58
CA ASP A 192 -3.55 -6.60 29.37
C ASP A 192 -2.86 -6.40 30.73
N LYS A 193 -2.49 -5.15 31.04
CA LYS A 193 -1.78 -4.79 32.28
C LYS A 193 -0.56 -5.68 32.57
N GLY A 194 0.20 -6.03 31.54
CA GLY A 194 1.38 -6.91 31.64
C GLY A 194 1.09 -8.42 31.68
N ARG A 195 -0.18 -8.84 31.64
CA ARG A 195 -0.58 -10.24 31.55
C ARG A 195 -0.80 -10.65 30.09
N LEU A 196 -0.05 -11.64 29.62
CA LEU A 196 -0.20 -12.21 28.28
C LEU A 196 -1.54 -12.94 28.15
N LEU A 197 -2.38 -12.48 27.21
CA LEU A 197 -3.70 -13.06 26.91
C LEU A 197 -3.63 -13.97 25.69
N PHE A 198 -3.03 -13.48 24.61
CA PHE A 198 -2.93 -14.19 23.33
C PHE A 198 -1.54 -14.08 22.74
N VAL A 199 -1.11 -15.11 22.02
CA VAL A 199 0.19 -15.15 21.34
C VAL A 199 0.10 -16.02 20.09
N ASN A 200 0.83 -15.69 19.04
CA ASN A 200 0.97 -16.60 17.90
C ASN A 200 1.90 -17.75 18.25
N SER A 201 1.51 -18.97 17.91
CA SER A 201 2.36 -20.17 18.11
C SER A 201 3.01 -20.66 16.81
N GLN A 202 2.58 -20.14 15.67
CA GLN A 202 3.09 -20.50 14.35
C GLN A 202 3.94 -19.37 13.79
N THR A 203 5.04 -19.74 13.13
CA THR A 203 5.84 -18.84 12.31
C THR A 203 5.12 -18.62 10.99
N TYR A 204 4.83 -17.35 10.70
CA TYR A 204 4.26 -16.95 9.43
C TYR A 204 5.36 -16.39 8.54
N PRO A 205 5.65 -17.01 7.38
CA PRO A 205 6.61 -16.46 6.43
C PRO A 205 6.07 -15.15 5.89
N THR A 206 6.81 -14.07 6.12
CA THR A 206 6.47 -12.73 5.60
C THR A 206 7.14 -12.42 4.28
N LEU A 207 8.14 -13.23 3.91
CA LEU A 207 8.78 -13.18 2.61
C LEU A 207 8.66 -14.51 1.89
N HIS A 208 8.28 -14.43 0.62
CA HIS A 208 8.48 -15.47 -0.36
C HIS A 208 9.36 -14.89 -1.46
N GLU A 209 10.53 -15.49 -1.70
CA GLU A 209 11.47 -15.08 -2.77
C GLU A 209 11.84 -13.58 -2.76
N GLY A 210 11.94 -12.97 -1.58
CA GLY A 210 12.31 -11.55 -1.44
C GLY A 210 11.14 -10.57 -1.57
N GLN A 211 9.91 -11.05 -1.77
CA GLN A 211 8.69 -10.23 -1.82
C GLN A 211 7.90 -10.33 -0.51
N ALA A 212 7.42 -9.19 -0.01
CA ALA A 212 6.56 -9.17 1.17
C ALA A 212 5.17 -9.69 0.83
N LEU A 213 4.70 -10.70 1.57
CA LEU A 213 3.35 -11.22 1.42
C LEU A 213 2.42 -10.64 2.49
N PRO A 214 1.15 -10.36 2.18
CA PRO A 214 0.16 -10.06 3.20
C PRO A 214 -0.05 -11.29 4.08
N VAL A 215 0.07 -11.12 5.40
CA VAL A 215 0.00 -12.23 6.36
C VAL A 215 -1.24 -12.13 7.23
N GLU A 216 -2.02 -13.20 7.29
CA GLU A 216 -3.04 -13.38 8.32
C GLU A 216 -2.47 -14.17 9.50
N ILE A 217 -2.49 -13.57 10.68
CA ILE A 217 -1.93 -14.14 11.91
C ILE A 217 -3.06 -14.54 12.83
N VAL A 218 -3.13 -15.82 13.18
CA VAL A 218 -4.10 -16.34 14.14
C VAL A 218 -3.44 -16.52 15.50
N LEU A 219 -3.89 -15.77 16.50
CA LEU A 219 -3.42 -15.90 17.88
C LEU A 219 -4.16 -17.00 18.64
N LYS A 220 -3.43 -17.64 19.55
CA LYS A 220 -3.94 -18.63 20.50
C LYS A 220 -3.84 -18.08 21.91
N SER A 221 -4.71 -18.56 22.80
CA SER A 221 -4.67 -18.13 24.21
C SER A 221 -3.37 -18.58 24.87
N ALA A 222 -2.76 -17.67 25.65
CA ALA A 222 -1.49 -17.93 26.32
C ALA A 222 -1.57 -19.08 27.35
N SER A 223 -2.75 -19.31 27.92
CA SER A 223 -3.05 -20.46 28.79
C SER A 223 -2.82 -21.82 28.12
N ARG A 224 -2.83 -21.90 26.78
CA ARG A 224 -2.54 -23.11 26.01
C ARG A 224 -1.16 -23.13 25.36
N ALA A 225 -0.47 -22.00 25.26
CA ALA A 225 0.82 -21.88 24.58
C ALA A 225 2.00 -22.46 25.38
N LYS A 226 1.85 -22.65 26.70
CA LYS A 226 2.90 -23.20 27.60
C LYS A 226 3.02 -24.74 27.58
N ALA A 227 2.29 -25.43 26.71
CA ALA A 227 2.18 -26.90 26.72
C ALA A 227 3.02 -27.62 25.64
N ARG A 228 4.14 -27.04 25.16
CA ARG A 228 4.99 -27.69 24.15
C ARG A 228 6.46 -27.44 24.38
#